data_AF-A0A9P6HIJ4-F1
#
_entry.id   AF-A0A9P6HIJ4-F1
#
_cell.length_a   1.000
_cell.length_b   1.000
_cell.length_c   1.000
_cell.angle_alpha   90.00
_cell.angle_beta   90.00
_cell.angle_gamma   90.00
#
_symmetry.space_group_name_H-M   'P 1'
#
loop_
_entity.id
_entity.type
_entity.pdbx_description
1 polymer ?
#
loop_
_entity_poly.entity_id
_entity_poly.type
_entity_poly.pdbx_seq_one_letter_code
_entity_poly.pdbx_strand_id
1 'polypeptide(L)'
;MQGRVPPFCSWAAATLVYLRAPSSTLFTERNIANQFVSNDINAVSALSYPVSELGVEHVIVMGHYGCGGVGASILARPAENISYADGAVQNWIEPIRHLFQTSTRPEIVKLREFNTANNVTEEPEFGDPGYRALVEENVKESVCNIANDLVMQAHWDSFNLEQKGGSNPVARKKRSGGESGPLRPVFVHGFVYDISNGQISDLGISVGPPGFPPQFCGEASRRLH
;
A
#
# COMPACT_ATOMS: atom_id res chain seq x y z
N MET A 1 7.06 4.08 -38.35
CA MET A 1 6.11 4.62 -37.37
C MET A 1 6.56 4.16 -36.00
N GLN A 2 7.26 5.03 -35.26
CA GLN A 2 7.68 4.77 -33.88
C GLN A 2 6.44 4.66 -33.00
N GLY A 3 6.28 3.50 -32.35
CA GLY A 3 5.22 3.27 -31.39
C GLY A 3 5.39 4.23 -30.22
N ARG A 4 4.49 5.20 -30.11
CA ARG A 4 4.33 5.96 -28.88
C ARG A 4 3.87 4.99 -27.81
N VAL A 5 4.72 4.74 -26.82
CA VAL A 5 4.28 4.19 -25.53
C VAL A 5 3.22 5.17 -25.01
N PRO A 6 2.00 4.72 -24.64
CA PRO A 6 0.97 5.64 -24.18
C PRO A 6 1.50 6.42 -22.96
N PRO A 7 1.36 7.76 -22.93
CA PRO A 7 1.86 8.59 -21.83
C PRO A 7 1.09 8.36 -20.52
N PHE A 8 -0.02 7.62 -20.57
CA PHE A 8 -0.72 7.14 -19.39
C PHE A 8 -0.26 5.72 -19.09
N CYS A 9 0.39 5.58 -17.94
CA CYS A 9 0.85 4.33 -17.37
C CYS A 9 -0.20 3.21 -17.55
N SER A 10 0.05 2.27 -18.47
CA SER A 10 -0.67 0.97 -18.51
C SER A 10 -0.44 0.13 -17.25
N TRP A 11 0.33 0.67 -16.29
CA TRP A 11 0.69 0.16 -14.98
C TRP A 11 0.31 1.12 -13.85
N ALA A 12 -0.67 2.03 -14.03
CA ALA A 12 -1.18 2.87 -12.93
C ALA A 12 -1.70 2.05 -11.72
N ALA A 13 -1.92 0.76 -11.93
CA ALA A 13 -2.36 -0.21 -10.96
C ALA A 13 -1.16 -0.93 -10.31
N ALA A 14 -0.92 -0.67 -9.04
CA ALA A 14 0.11 -1.33 -8.26
C ALA A 14 -0.55 -2.42 -7.36
N THR A 15 0.21 -3.44 -6.94
CA THR A 15 -0.35 -4.76 -6.58
C THR A 15 -0.22 -5.05 -5.09
N LEU A 16 -1.34 -5.37 -4.43
CA LEU A 16 -1.35 -6.08 -3.16
C LEU A 16 -1.28 -7.57 -3.44
N VAL A 17 -0.23 -8.23 -2.98
CA VAL A 17 0.00 -9.66 -3.20
C VAL A 17 -0.13 -10.40 -1.88
N TYR A 18 -0.95 -11.45 -1.86
CA TYR A 18 -1.12 -12.32 -0.70
C TYR A 18 -0.57 -13.71 -1.03
N LEU A 19 0.34 -14.19 -0.18
CA LEU A 19 1.05 -15.46 -0.40
C LEU A 19 0.71 -16.48 0.66
N ARG A 20 0.47 -17.71 0.20
CA ARG A 20 0.48 -18.93 1.01
C ARG A 20 1.61 -19.85 0.53
N ALA A 21 2.64 -20.02 1.34
CA ALA A 21 3.66 -21.05 1.10
C ALA A 21 3.16 -22.42 1.62
N PRO A 22 3.45 -23.55 0.95
CA PRO A 22 4.28 -23.74 -0.25
C PRO A 22 3.50 -23.77 -1.58
N SER A 23 2.23 -23.37 -1.62
CA SER A 23 1.33 -23.64 -2.78
C SER A 23 1.43 -22.64 -3.95
N SER A 24 2.41 -21.73 -3.95
CA SER A 24 2.66 -20.77 -5.05
C SER A 24 1.43 -19.98 -5.50
N THR A 25 0.41 -19.84 -4.63
CA THR A 25 -0.87 -19.22 -4.99
C THR A 25 -0.81 -17.75 -4.66
N LEU A 26 -0.98 -16.92 -5.67
CA LEU A 26 -1.07 -15.47 -5.57
C LEU A 26 -2.54 -15.08 -5.52
N PHE A 27 -2.96 -14.41 -4.46
CA PHE A 27 -4.16 -13.59 -4.50
C PHE A 27 -3.71 -12.15 -4.73
N THR A 28 -4.38 -11.42 -5.61
CA THR A 28 -3.97 -10.07 -5.98
C THR A 28 -5.14 -9.10 -5.98
N GLU A 29 -4.92 -7.94 -5.40
CA GLU A 29 -5.76 -6.75 -5.58
C GLU A 29 -4.92 -5.65 -6.23
N ARG A 30 -5.52 -4.84 -7.10
CA ARG A 30 -4.84 -3.71 -7.72
C ARG A 30 -5.75 -2.49 -7.77
N ASN A 31 -5.19 -1.35 -7.40
CA ASN A 31 -5.84 -0.04 -7.49
C ASN A 31 -4.81 1.03 -7.89
N ILE A 32 -5.27 2.25 -8.17
CA ILE A 32 -4.39 3.35 -8.59
C ILE A 32 -3.40 3.67 -7.45
N ALA A 33 -2.11 3.54 -7.72
CA ALA A 33 -1.03 3.81 -6.77
C ALA A 33 -1.05 2.97 -5.47
N ASN A 34 -1.49 1.69 -5.53
CA ASN A 34 -1.36 0.69 -4.44
C ASN A 34 -1.76 1.20 -3.04
N GLN A 35 -2.80 2.03 -2.98
CA GLN A 35 -3.25 2.61 -1.73
C GLN A 35 -4.09 1.58 -0.97
N PHE A 36 -3.94 1.57 0.35
CA PHE A 36 -4.89 0.93 1.25
C PHE A 36 -5.47 1.99 2.18
N VAL A 37 -6.80 2.15 2.13
CA VAL A 37 -7.55 3.08 2.98
C VAL A 37 -8.61 2.29 3.72
N SER A 38 -8.63 2.35 5.06
CA SER A 38 -9.50 1.50 5.89
C SER A 38 -11.02 1.72 5.70
N ASN A 39 -11.43 2.79 5.02
CA ASN A 39 -12.84 3.00 4.66
C ASN A 39 -13.19 2.55 3.23
N ASP A 40 -12.23 2.08 2.44
CA ASP A 40 -12.49 1.44 1.16
C ASP A 40 -12.85 -0.03 1.37
N ILE A 41 -14.16 -0.32 1.30
CA ILE A 41 -14.66 -1.67 1.49
C ILE A 41 -14.15 -2.65 0.43
N ASN A 42 -13.72 -2.18 -0.75
CA ASN A 42 -13.11 -3.03 -1.77
C ASN A 42 -11.79 -3.61 -1.24
N ALA A 43 -10.83 -2.74 -0.90
CA ALA A 43 -9.53 -3.15 -0.36
C ALA A 43 -9.66 -3.93 0.96
N VAL A 44 -10.52 -3.48 1.88
CA VAL A 44 -10.74 -4.19 3.15
C VAL A 44 -11.30 -5.61 2.92
N SER A 45 -12.23 -5.77 1.97
CA SER A 45 -12.78 -7.09 1.65
C SER A 45 -11.74 -8.00 0.97
N ALA A 46 -10.90 -7.44 0.10
CA ALA A 46 -9.82 -8.13 -0.59
C ALA A 46 -8.67 -8.54 0.35
N LEU A 47 -8.45 -7.80 1.45
CA LEU A 47 -7.58 -8.20 2.56
C LEU A 47 -8.22 -9.27 3.46
N SER A 48 -9.49 -9.10 3.82
CA SER A 48 -10.21 -9.98 4.75
C SER A 48 -10.31 -11.41 4.26
N TYR A 49 -10.61 -11.62 2.98
CA TYR A 49 -10.77 -12.96 2.40
C TYR A 49 -9.51 -13.83 2.47
N PRO A 50 -8.32 -13.40 2.00
CA PRO A 50 -7.10 -14.21 2.09
C PRO A 50 -6.61 -14.42 3.53
N VAL A 51 -6.69 -13.40 4.38
CA VAL A 51 -6.28 -13.48 5.80
C VAL A 51 -7.18 -14.45 6.56
N SER A 52 -8.49 -14.31 6.39
CA SER A 52 -9.45 -15.25 6.92
C SER A 52 -9.41 -16.54 6.09
N GLU A 53 -10.17 -16.67 5.02
CA GLU A 53 -10.46 -17.94 4.36
C GLU A 53 -9.24 -18.72 3.83
N LEU A 54 -8.26 -18.04 3.23
CA LEU A 54 -7.13 -18.72 2.57
C LEU A 54 -5.98 -19.05 3.53
N GLY A 55 -5.87 -18.37 4.67
CA GLY A 55 -4.77 -18.54 5.62
C GLY A 55 -3.42 -18.20 4.99
N VAL A 56 -3.34 -17.04 4.35
CA VAL A 56 -2.07 -16.47 3.85
C VAL A 56 -1.14 -16.15 5.01
N GLU A 57 0.16 -16.04 4.73
CA GLU A 57 1.19 -15.70 5.72
C GLU A 57 1.84 -14.35 5.42
N HIS A 58 1.74 -13.88 4.17
CA HIS A 58 2.35 -12.63 3.75
C HIS A 58 1.36 -11.79 2.95
N VAL A 59 1.28 -10.52 3.32
CA VAL A 59 0.66 -9.44 2.56
C VAL A 59 1.79 -8.55 2.07
N ILE A 60 1.83 -8.25 0.79
CA ILE A 60 2.87 -7.43 0.17
C ILE A 60 2.23 -6.23 -0.49
N VAL A 61 2.60 -5.03 -0.06
CA VAL A 61 2.37 -3.78 -0.79
C VAL A 61 3.52 -3.60 -1.78
N MET A 62 3.22 -3.69 -3.08
CA MET A 62 4.22 -3.51 -4.13
C MET A 62 3.95 -2.21 -4.89
N GLY A 63 4.72 -1.17 -4.57
CA GLY A 63 4.77 0.06 -5.36
C GLY A 63 5.72 -0.08 -6.56
N HIS A 64 5.79 0.96 -7.39
CA HIS A 64 6.77 1.03 -8.46
C HIS A 64 7.20 2.46 -8.77
N TYR A 65 8.47 2.64 -9.15
CA TYR A 65 8.94 3.95 -9.57
C TYR A 65 8.29 4.37 -10.89
N GLY A 66 8.09 5.68 -11.07
CA GLY A 66 7.34 6.23 -12.20
C GLY A 66 5.82 5.98 -12.14
N CYS A 67 5.26 5.79 -10.94
CA CYS A 67 3.83 5.60 -10.76
C CYS A 67 3.04 6.87 -11.09
N GLY A 68 2.37 6.89 -12.25
CA GLY A 68 1.59 8.06 -12.69
C GLY A 68 0.51 8.52 -11.71
N GLY A 69 -0.04 7.62 -10.87
CA GLY A 69 -0.96 8.03 -9.79
C GLY A 69 -0.25 8.88 -8.71
N VAL A 70 0.98 8.52 -8.36
CA VAL A 70 1.84 9.30 -7.45
C VAL A 70 2.31 10.58 -8.14
N GLY A 71 2.68 10.50 -9.43
CA GLY A 71 3.07 11.66 -10.24
C GLY A 71 1.96 12.73 -10.30
N ALA A 72 0.72 12.31 -10.55
CA ALA A 72 -0.45 13.18 -10.55
C ALA A 72 -0.71 13.88 -9.20
N SER A 73 -0.35 13.24 -8.06
CA SER A 73 -0.47 13.85 -6.73
C SER A 73 0.53 14.98 -6.47
N ILE A 74 1.64 15.00 -7.20
CA ILE A 74 2.70 16.03 -7.10
C ILE A 74 2.29 17.31 -7.84
N LEU A 75 1.55 17.18 -8.95
CA LEU A 75 1.10 18.30 -9.78
C LEU A 75 0.08 19.18 -9.06
N ALA A 76 -0.06 20.45 -9.48
CA ALA A 76 -1.15 21.29 -9.00
C ALA A 76 -2.52 20.65 -9.30
N ARG A 77 -3.53 20.93 -8.46
CA ARG A 77 -4.89 20.50 -8.75
C ARG A 77 -5.37 21.16 -10.04
N PRO A 78 -6.12 20.44 -10.89
CA PRO A 78 -6.75 21.06 -12.05
C PRO A 78 -7.71 22.18 -11.61
N ALA A 79 -7.93 23.17 -12.50
CA ALA A 79 -8.87 24.26 -12.28
C ALA A 79 -10.33 23.76 -12.12
N GLU A 80 -11.22 24.65 -11.69
CA GLU A 80 -12.65 24.37 -11.60
C GLU A 80 -13.23 23.92 -12.96
N ASN A 81 -14.26 23.05 -12.94
CA ASN A 81 -14.90 22.39 -14.10
C ASN A 81 -14.14 21.22 -14.74
N ILE A 82 -13.62 20.29 -13.91
CA ILE A 82 -13.11 19.00 -14.38
C ILE A 82 -14.24 18.01 -14.72
N SER A 83 -13.93 17.03 -15.57
CA SER A 83 -14.86 15.93 -15.84
C SER A 83 -15.09 15.06 -14.59
N TYR A 84 -16.20 14.33 -14.54
CA TYR A 84 -16.45 13.37 -13.46
C TYR A 84 -15.36 12.31 -13.34
N ALA A 85 -14.79 11.88 -14.47
CA ALA A 85 -13.70 10.88 -14.49
C ALA A 85 -12.43 11.44 -13.83
N ASP A 86 -12.05 12.67 -14.17
CA ASP A 86 -10.88 13.33 -13.56
C ASP A 86 -11.12 13.57 -12.06
N GLY A 87 -12.32 14.01 -11.68
CA GLY A 87 -12.70 14.22 -10.29
C GLY A 87 -12.60 12.94 -9.46
N ALA A 88 -13.01 11.80 -10.00
CA ALA A 88 -12.87 10.51 -9.33
C ALA A 88 -11.40 10.15 -9.05
N VAL A 89 -10.51 10.34 -10.02
CA VAL A 89 -9.07 10.09 -9.84
C VAL A 89 -8.46 11.08 -8.85
N GLN A 90 -8.79 12.38 -8.95
CA GLN A 90 -8.28 13.40 -8.02
C GLN A 90 -8.69 13.11 -6.57
N ASN A 91 -9.93 12.67 -6.34
CA ASN A 91 -10.39 12.26 -5.01
C ASN A 91 -9.65 11.02 -4.50
N TRP A 92 -9.40 10.04 -5.38
CA TRP A 92 -8.69 8.81 -5.02
C TRP A 92 -7.23 9.04 -4.62
N ILE A 93 -6.51 9.95 -5.30
CA ILE A 93 -5.09 10.21 -5.04
C ILE A 93 -4.85 11.29 -3.97
N GLU A 94 -5.92 11.77 -3.32
CA GLU A 94 -5.85 12.79 -2.28
C GLU A 94 -4.98 12.39 -1.07
N PRO A 95 -5.01 11.12 -0.58
CA PRO A 95 -4.12 10.71 0.51
C PRO A 95 -2.63 10.87 0.14
N ILE A 96 -2.25 10.55 -1.09
CA ILE A 96 -0.86 10.72 -1.58
C ILE A 96 -0.52 12.21 -1.71
N ARG A 97 -1.47 13.04 -2.14
CA ARG A 97 -1.28 14.50 -2.18
C ARG A 97 -1.06 15.06 -0.79
N HIS A 98 -1.84 14.63 0.20
CA HIS A 98 -1.63 14.99 1.60
C HIS A 98 -0.26 14.52 2.11
N LEU A 99 0.16 13.30 1.76
CA LEU A 99 1.48 12.77 2.09
C LEU A 99 2.60 13.63 1.48
N PHE A 100 2.48 14.05 0.22
CA PHE A 100 3.43 14.96 -0.43
C PHE A 100 3.53 16.31 0.29
N GLN A 101 2.40 16.85 0.76
CA GLN A 101 2.37 18.14 1.46
C GLN A 101 2.90 18.07 2.89
N THR A 102 2.79 16.92 3.56
CA THR A 102 3.14 16.77 4.98
C THR A 102 4.47 16.07 5.22
N SER A 103 5.01 15.35 4.22
CA SER A 103 6.29 14.67 4.36
C SER A 103 7.43 15.63 4.68
N THR A 104 8.29 15.19 5.59
CA THR A 104 9.51 15.85 6.02
C THR A 104 10.76 15.30 5.34
N ARG A 105 10.61 14.27 4.49
CA ARG A 105 11.72 13.64 3.79
C ARG A 105 12.43 14.66 2.86
N PRO A 106 13.75 14.88 2.99
CA PRO A 106 14.43 15.98 2.30
C PRO A 106 14.23 16.01 0.78
N GLU A 107 14.21 14.85 0.13
CA GLU A 107 14.01 14.73 -1.32
C GLU A 107 12.61 15.22 -1.74
N ILE A 108 11.58 14.91 -0.94
CA ILE A 108 10.20 15.34 -1.18
C ILE A 108 10.05 16.83 -0.90
N VAL A 109 10.64 17.32 0.20
CA VAL A 109 10.63 18.76 0.55
C VAL A 109 11.25 19.58 -0.59
N LYS A 110 12.40 19.15 -1.09
CA LYS A 110 13.10 19.82 -2.19
C LYS A 110 12.25 19.86 -3.47
N LEU A 111 11.60 18.75 -3.82
CA LEU A 111 10.69 18.70 -4.97
C LEU A 111 9.47 19.62 -4.77
N ARG A 112 8.88 19.63 -3.57
CA ARG A 112 7.73 20.48 -3.23
C ARG A 112 8.07 21.96 -3.35
N GLU A 113 9.19 22.39 -2.78
CA GLU A 113 9.67 23.78 -2.88
C GLU A 113 9.96 24.18 -4.33
N PHE A 114 10.59 23.29 -5.10
CA PHE A 114 10.83 23.52 -6.53
C PHE A 114 9.52 23.71 -7.30
N ASN A 115 8.51 22.87 -7.06
CA ASN A 115 7.22 22.97 -7.74
C ASN A 115 6.49 24.26 -7.39
N THR A 116 6.51 24.67 -6.11
CA THR A 116 5.92 25.94 -5.66
C THR A 116 6.57 27.15 -6.32
N ALA A 117 7.90 27.14 -6.52
CA ALA A 117 8.61 28.24 -7.13
C ALA A 117 8.42 28.35 -8.66
N ASN A 118 8.18 27.23 -9.36
CA ASN A 118 8.21 27.16 -10.82
C ASN A 118 6.85 26.91 -11.48
N ASN A 119 5.76 26.80 -10.70
CA ASN A 119 4.41 26.52 -11.21
C ASN A 119 4.37 25.32 -12.17
N VAL A 120 5.00 24.22 -11.75
CA VAL A 120 5.20 23.01 -12.57
C VAL A 120 3.87 22.39 -12.97
N THR A 121 3.70 22.13 -14.27
CA THR A 121 2.50 21.53 -14.87
C THR A 121 2.72 20.12 -15.40
N GLU A 122 3.95 19.63 -15.39
CA GLU A 122 4.35 18.32 -15.93
C GLU A 122 4.89 17.42 -14.83
N GLU A 123 4.69 16.10 -14.97
CA GLU A 123 5.19 15.13 -14.00
C GLU A 123 6.72 15.21 -13.88
N PRO A 124 7.29 15.01 -12.67
CA PRO A 124 8.74 14.92 -12.53
C PRO A 124 9.31 13.80 -13.38
N GLU A 125 10.56 13.95 -13.82
CA GLU A 125 11.26 12.90 -14.54
C GLU A 125 11.32 11.60 -13.73
N PHE A 126 11.37 10.46 -14.40
CA PHE A 126 11.39 9.13 -13.77
C PHE A 126 12.48 8.96 -12.68
N GLY A 127 13.64 9.60 -12.90
CA GLY A 127 14.78 9.57 -11.99
C GLY A 127 14.74 10.60 -10.87
N ASP A 128 13.70 11.45 -10.79
CA ASP A 128 13.62 12.51 -9.79
C ASP A 128 13.64 11.93 -8.35
N PRO A 129 14.58 12.34 -7.49
CA PRO A 129 14.69 11.81 -6.14
C PRO A 129 13.45 12.01 -5.28
N GLY A 130 12.76 13.15 -5.41
CA GLY A 130 11.56 13.46 -4.64
C GLY A 130 10.36 12.62 -5.10
N TYR A 131 10.23 12.38 -6.39
CA TYR A 131 9.19 11.52 -6.95
C TYR A 131 9.39 10.07 -6.51
N ARG A 132 10.62 9.55 -6.65
CA ARG A 132 10.97 8.20 -6.17
C ARG A 132 10.74 8.08 -4.66
N ALA A 133 11.11 9.11 -3.92
CA ALA A 133 10.88 9.16 -2.49
C ALA A 133 9.41 9.10 -2.10
N LEU A 134 8.53 9.81 -2.82
CA LEU A 134 7.09 9.80 -2.56
C LEU A 134 6.45 8.44 -2.86
N VAL A 135 6.93 7.73 -3.89
CA VAL A 135 6.52 6.34 -4.15
C VAL A 135 6.82 5.45 -2.94
N GLU A 136 8.03 5.55 -2.38
CA GLU A 136 8.44 4.77 -1.21
C GLU A 136 7.60 5.14 0.03
N GLU A 137 7.37 6.43 0.28
CA GLU A 137 6.52 6.89 1.38
C GLU A 137 5.07 6.39 1.25
N ASN A 138 4.51 6.36 0.03
CA ASN A 138 3.18 5.83 -0.21
C ASN A 138 3.08 4.31 0.11
N VAL A 139 4.13 3.54 -0.24
CA VAL A 139 4.21 2.12 0.15
C VAL A 139 4.28 1.98 1.66
N LYS A 140 5.08 2.81 2.35
CA LYS A 140 5.17 2.81 3.81
C LYS A 140 3.84 3.10 4.48
N GLU A 141 3.16 4.16 4.04
CA GLU A 141 1.85 4.54 4.57
C GLU A 141 0.83 3.41 4.38
N SER A 142 0.82 2.77 3.20
CA SER A 142 -0.09 1.66 2.91
C SER A 142 0.20 0.41 3.75
N VAL A 143 1.47 0.07 3.99
CA VAL A 143 1.86 -1.00 4.91
C VAL A 143 1.37 -0.70 6.33
N CYS A 144 1.57 0.52 6.80
CA CYS A 144 1.08 0.97 8.10
C CYS A 144 -0.46 0.89 8.18
N ASN A 145 -1.18 1.33 7.15
CA ASN A 145 -2.65 1.28 7.14
C ASN A 145 -3.17 -0.15 7.21
N ILE A 146 -2.59 -1.08 6.44
CA ILE A 146 -2.95 -2.50 6.50
C ILE A 146 -2.67 -3.08 7.89
N ALA A 147 -1.47 -2.82 8.43
CA ALA A 147 -1.08 -3.33 9.74
C ALA A 147 -2.01 -2.82 10.86
N ASN A 148 -2.48 -1.58 10.78
CA ASN A 148 -3.40 -0.98 11.76
C ASN A 148 -4.88 -1.25 11.48
N ASP A 149 -5.22 -1.89 10.36
CA ASP A 149 -6.61 -2.19 10.01
C ASP A 149 -7.22 -3.22 10.98
N LEU A 150 -8.54 -3.11 11.21
CA LEU A 150 -9.27 -4.00 12.11
C LEU A 150 -9.18 -5.47 11.71
N VAL A 151 -9.08 -5.77 10.40
CA VAL A 151 -8.90 -7.14 9.91
C VAL A 151 -7.59 -7.74 10.44
N MET A 152 -6.50 -7.00 10.35
CA MET A 152 -5.18 -7.46 10.75
C MET A 152 -5.04 -7.52 12.27
N GLN A 153 -5.50 -6.47 12.98
CA GLN A 153 -5.47 -6.43 14.44
C GLN A 153 -6.28 -7.59 15.05
N ALA A 154 -7.50 -7.83 14.58
CA ALA A 154 -8.33 -8.93 15.07
C ALA A 154 -7.72 -10.31 14.78
N HIS A 155 -7.07 -10.46 13.61
CA HIS A 155 -6.36 -11.70 13.27
C HIS A 155 -5.15 -11.93 14.19
N TRP A 156 -4.33 -10.91 14.44
CA TRP A 156 -3.17 -11.00 15.33
C TRP A 156 -3.56 -11.25 16.78
N ASP A 157 -4.62 -10.62 17.28
CA ASP A 157 -5.14 -10.89 18.62
C ASP A 157 -5.59 -12.35 18.76
N SER A 158 -6.33 -12.84 17.77
CA SER A 158 -6.79 -14.23 17.70
C SER A 158 -5.61 -15.21 17.67
N PHE A 159 -4.61 -14.94 16.85
CA PHE A 159 -3.39 -15.75 16.74
C PHE A 159 -2.64 -15.79 18.08
N ASN A 160 -2.45 -14.64 18.73
CA ASN A 160 -1.76 -14.54 20.01
C ASN A 160 -2.50 -15.24 21.15
N LEU A 161 -3.84 -15.24 21.13
CA LEU A 161 -4.64 -16.00 22.09
C LEU A 161 -4.46 -17.52 21.90
N GLU A 162 -4.45 -18.00 20.65
CA GLU A 162 -4.23 -19.41 20.33
C GLU A 162 -2.83 -19.88 20.79
N GLN A 163 -1.80 -19.06 20.58
CA GLN A 163 -0.44 -19.37 21.07
C GLN A 163 -0.35 -19.48 22.60
N LYS A 164 -1.24 -18.82 23.34
CA LYS A 164 -1.31 -18.88 24.82
C LYS A 164 -2.19 -20.02 25.34
N GLY A 165 -2.71 -20.88 24.45
CA GLY A 165 -3.63 -21.96 24.81
C GLY A 165 -5.05 -21.48 25.14
N GLY A 166 -5.38 -20.23 24.80
CA GLY A 166 -6.74 -19.70 24.92
C GLY A 166 -7.64 -20.26 23.82
N SER A 167 -8.91 -20.50 24.13
CA SER A 167 -9.92 -20.77 23.10
C SER A 167 -10.33 -19.46 22.45
N ASN A 168 -10.30 -19.42 21.11
CA ASN A 168 -10.79 -18.25 20.38
C ASN A 168 -12.33 -18.19 20.51
N PRO A 169 -12.92 -17.12 21.07
CA PRO A 169 -14.38 -16.99 21.21
C PRO A 169 -15.09 -16.95 19.85
N VAL A 170 -14.36 -16.59 18.78
CA VAL A 170 -14.83 -16.66 17.39
C VAL A 170 -14.17 -17.87 16.72
N ALA A 171 -14.53 -19.07 17.16
CA ALA A 171 -14.09 -20.31 16.52
C ALA A 171 -14.43 -20.24 15.03
N ARG A 172 -13.40 -20.23 14.17
CA ARG A 172 -13.60 -19.99 12.74
C ARG A 172 -14.21 -21.23 12.10
N LYS A 173 -15.51 -21.19 11.81
CA LYS A 173 -16.07 -22.10 10.82
C LYS A 173 -15.65 -21.58 9.45
N LYS A 174 -14.73 -22.28 8.78
CA LYS A 174 -14.34 -21.95 7.40
C LYS A 174 -15.62 -21.83 6.57
N ARG A 175 -15.78 -20.74 5.81
CA ARG A 175 -17.02 -20.55 5.00
C ARG A 175 -17.21 -21.68 3.99
N SER A 176 -16.11 -22.33 3.59
CA SER A 176 -16.11 -23.52 2.73
C SER A 176 -16.46 -24.84 3.43
N GLY A 177 -16.86 -24.83 4.70
CA GLY A 177 -17.34 -26.02 5.42
C GLY A 177 -16.28 -27.03 5.88
N GLY A 178 -14.98 -26.74 5.72
CA GLY A 178 -13.88 -27.58 6.24
C GLY A 178 -13.40 -27.14 7.63
N GLU A 179 -12.66 -28.01 8.32
CA GLU A 179 -11.97 -27.63 9.56
C GLU A 179 -10.98 -26.49 9.28
N SER A 180 -11.03 -25.46 10.12
CA SER A 180 -10.00 -24.42 10.15
C SER A 180 -8.75 -25.02 10.81
N GLY A 181 -7.66 -25.13 10.06
CA GLY A 181 -6.34 -25.38 10.66
C GLY A 181 -5.93 -24.24 11.60
N PRO A 182 -4.79 -24.39 12.31
CA PRO A 182 -4.32 -23.38 13.25
C PRO A 182 -4.10 -22.03 12.58
N LEU A 183 -4.31 -20.93 13.33
CA LEU A 183 -4.01 -19.60 12.82
C LEU A 183 -2.53 -19.47 12.51
N ARG A 184 -2.24 -18.81 11.39
CA ARG A 184 -0.87 -18.52 10.96
C ARG A 184 -0.52 -17.06 11.28
N PRO A 185 0.75 -16.78 11.62
CA PRO A 185 1.20 -15.40 11.71
C PRO A 185 1.14 -14.79 10.30
N VAL A 186 0.54 -13.61 10.19
CA VAL A 186 0.48 -12.85 8.93
C VAL A 186 1.43 -11.67 9.05
N PHE A 187 2.31 -11.51 8.08
CA PHE A 187 3.24 -10.39 7.98
C PHE A 187 2.84 -9.47 6.83
N VAL A 188 3.00 -8.17 7.02
CA VAL A 188 2.79 -7.15 5.99
C VAL A 188 4.15 -6.61 5.58
N HIS A 189 4.40 -6.51 4.27
CA HIS A 189 5.68 -6.12 3.70
C HIS A 189 5.52 -4.99 2.68
N GLY A 190 6.57 -4.21 2.47
CA GLY A 190 6.58 -3.14 1.47
C GLY A 190 7.78 -3.23 0.55
N PHE A 191 7.51 -3.34 -0.75
CA PHE A 191 8.53 -3.42 -1.79
C PHE A 191 8.27 -2.37 -2.87
N VAL A 192 9.32 -1.99 -3.59
CA VAL A 192 9.22 -1.13 -4.77
C VAL A 192 9.87 -1.81 -5.96
N TYR A 193 9.14 -1.89 -7.07
CA TYR A 193 9.62 -2.37 -8.35
C TYR A 193 10.14 -1.20 -9.22
N ASP A 194 11.37 -1.30 -9.71
CA ASP A 194 11.92 -0.35 -10.65
C ASP A 194 11.70 -0.84 -12.08
N ILE A 195 10.71 -0.25 -12.75
CA ILE A 195 10.33 -0.62 -14.12
C ILE A 195 11.44 -0.37 -15.15
N SER A 196 12.44 0.48 -14.84
CA SER A 196 13.51 0.82 -15.78
C SER A 196 14.58 -0.25 -15.88
N ASN A 197 14.78 -1.02 -14.80
CA ASN A 197 15.85 -2.02 -14.70
C ASN A 197 15.34 -3.41 -14.28
N GLY A 198 14.05 -3.55 -13.93
CA GLY A 198 13.42 -4.80 -13.54
C GLY A 198 13.75 -5.27 -12.12
N GLN A 199 14.34 -4.43 -11.28
CA GLN A 199 14.72 -4.80 -9.91
C GLN A 199 13.59 -4.56 -8.91
N ILE A 200 13.54 -5.40 -7.87
CA ILE A 200 12.64 -5.23 -6.73
C ILE A 200 13.49 -4.91 -5.50
N SER A 201 13.16 -3.83 -4.81
CA SER A 201 13.80 -3.39 -3.58
C SER A 201 12.87 -3.61 -2.39
N ASP A 202 13.36 -4.28 -1.35
CA ASP A 202 12.71 -4.31 -0.03
C ASP A 202 12.99 -2.99 0.70
N LEU A 203 11.93 -2.34 1.20
CA LEU A 203 12.07 -1.10 1.96
C LEU A 203 12.45 -1.36 3.43
N GLY A 204 12.51 -2.62 3.88
CA GLY A 204 12.85 -2.98 5.26
C GLY A 204 11.73 -2.67 6.25
N ILE A 205 10.49 -2.57 5.78
CA ILE A 205 9.34 -2.05 6.54
C ILE A 205 8.33 -3.10 6.97
N SER A 206 8.80 -4.34 7.13
CA SER A 206 7.90 -5.46 7.42
C SER A 206 7.30 -5.38 8.84
N VAL A 207 6.02 -5.72 8.98
CA VAL A 207 5.27 -5.72 10.26
C VAL A 207 4.62 -7.07 10.48
N GLY A 208 4.90 -7.71 11.61
CA GLY A 208 4.30 -8.96 12.06
C GLY A 208 3.38 -8.80 13.27
N PRO A 209 2.82 -9.93 13.76
CA PRO A 209 2.00 -9.93 14.97
C PRO A 209 2.75 -9.31 16.17
N PRO A 210 2.07 -8.61 17.10
CA PRO A 210 2.71 -8.07 18.29
C PRO A 210 3.48 -9.15 19.06
N GLY A 211 4.77 -8.90 19.31
CA GLY A 211 5.70 -9.87 19.92
C GLY A 211 6.50 -10.72 18.93
N PHE A 212 6.22 -10.63 17.63
CA PHE A 212 6.92 -11.36 16.57
C PHE A 212 7.62 -10.37 15.62
N PRO A 213 8.96 -10.31 15.59
CA PRO A 213 9.68 -9.46 14.63
C PRO A 213 9.48 -9.98 13.19
N PRO A 214 9.55 -9.12 12.16
CA PRO A 214 9.87 -7.69 12.21
C PRO A 214 8.68 -6.82 12.64
N GLN A 215 8.96 -5.71 13.32
CA GLN A 215 7.95 -4.73 13.75
C GLN A 215 8.38 -3.34 13.27
N PHE A 216 8.34 -3.11 11.96
CA PHE A 216 8.56 -1.76 11.45
C PHE A 216 7.53 -0.83 12.09
N CYS A 217 8.03 0.07 12.93
CA CYS A 217 7.30 1.17 13.51
C CYS A 217 8.15 2.37 13.14
N GLY A 218 7.84 3.00 12.02
CA GLY A 218 8.63 4.05 11.38
C GLY A 218 8.66 5.37 12.15
N GLU A 219 8.88 5.28 13.48
CA GLU A 219 8.72 6.32 14.49
C GLU A 219 7.25 6.52 14.91
N ALA A 220 7.06 6.93 16.17
CA ALA A 220 5.84 7.40 16.79
C ALA A 220 4.57 7.38 15.91
N SER A 221 3.53 6.70 16.41
CA SER A 221 2.22 7.33 16.55
C SER A 221 2.24 8.79 16.05
N ARG A 222 1.50 9.09 14.96
CA ARG A 222 0.79 10.36 14.94
C ARG A 222 -0.08 10.32 16.19
N ARG A 223 0.51 10.66 17.34
CA ARG A 223 -0.18 10.79 18.61
C ARG A 223 -1.13 11.93 18.38
N LEU A 224 -2.38 11.56 18.15
CA LEU A 224 -3.60 12.31 18.41
C LEU A 224 -3.65 13.70 17.74
N HIS A 225 -4.55 13.86 16.79
CA HIS A 225 -5.75 14.71 16.92
C HIS A 225 -6.61 14.59 15.66
#